data_AF-C1MVQ1-F1
#
_entry.id   AF-C1MVQ1-F1
#
_cell.length_a   1.000
_cell.length_b   1.000
_cell.length_c   1.000
_cell.angle_alpha   90.00
_cell.angle_beta   90.00
_cell.angle_gamma   90.00
#
_symmetry.space_group_name_H-M   'P 1'
#
loop_
_entity.id
_entity.type
_entity.pdbx_description
1 polymer ?
#
loop_
_entity_poly.entity_id
_entity_poly.type
_entity_poly.pdbx_seq_one_letter_code
_entity_poly.pdbx_strand_id
1 'polypeptide(L)' 'MASSSASSPRTREDACATLGIPVYATRADAKKSYRALARAFHPDKGGDAERFQAVQRAYELL' A
#
# COMPACT_ATOMS: atom_id res chain seq x y z
N MET A 1 7.05 -1.41 27.36
CA MET A 1 6.24 -1.91 26.24
C MET A 1 6.95 -1.56 24.96
N ALA A 2 7.25 -2.56 24.14
CA ALA A 2 8.31 -2.50 23.13
C ALA A 2 8.06 -1.44 22.05
N SER A 3 9.09 -0.63 21.84
CA SER A 3 9.34 0.19 20.66
C SER A 3 9.07 -0.60 19.38
N SER A 4 8.46 0.03 18.38
CA SER A 4 8.57 -0.44 17.01
C SER A 4 8.49 0.75 16.07
N SER A 5 9.64 1.42 15.92
CA SER A 5 9.98 2.07 14.66
C SER A 5 10.12 0.97 13.59
N ALA A 6 9.33 1.06 12.52
CA ALA A 6 9.76 0.62 11.20
C ALA A 6 8.98 1.36 10.13
N SER A 7 9.72 2.11 9.33
CA SER A 7 9.23 2.84 8.17
C SER A 7 8.99 1.92 6.95
N SER A 8 8.52 0.69 7.13
CA SER A 8 8.22 -0.23 6.03
C SER A 8 7.17 -1.27 6.45
N PRO A 9 6.23 -1.63 5.57
CA PRO A 9 5.15 -2.55 5.92
C PRO A 9 5.74 -3.94 6.16
N ARG A 10 5.86 -4.33 7.44
CA ARG A 10 6.34 -5.65 7.85
C ARG A 10 5.23 -6.68 7.96
N THR A 11 3.97 -6.23 8.06
CA THR A 11 2.80 -7.10 8.25
C THR A 11 1.69 -6.75 7.26
N ARG A 12 0.76 -7.69 7.09
CA ARG A 12 -0.44 -7.52 6.26
C ARG A 12 -1.25 -6.29 6.67
N GLU A 13 -1.31 -5.98 7.96
CA GLU A 13 -2.06 -4.84 8.49
C GLU A 13 -1.49 -3.50 8.00
N ASP A 14 -0.17 -3.40 7.98
CA ASP A 14 0.58 -2.23 7.50
C ASP A 14 0.42 -2.06 5.99
N ALA A 15 0.42 -3.18 5.25
CA ALA A 15 0.12 -3.20 3.82
C ALA A 15 -1.33 -2.75 3.54
N CYS A 16 -2.30 -3.23 4.32
CA CYS A 16 -3.69 -2.77 4.24
C CYS A 16 -3.82 -1.27 4.54
N ALA A 17 -3.13 -0.76 5.57
CA ALA A 17 -3.11 0.66 5.90
C ALA A 17 -2.52 1.51 4.75
N THR A 18 -1.43 1.03 4.13
CA THR A 18 -0.81 1.68 2.96
C THR A 18 -1.75 1.73 1.74
N LEU A 19 -2.54 0.67 1.54
CA LEU A 19 -3.55 0.61 0.47
C LEU A 19 -4.87 1.31 0.83
N GLY A 20 -5.02 1.79 2.07
CA GLY A 20 -6.26 2.39 2.58
C GLY A 20 -7.44 1.40 2.61
N ILE A 21 -7.17 0.12 2.84
CA ILE A 21 -8.18 -0.95 2.91
C ILE A 21 -8.23 -1.55 4.32
N PRO A 22 -9.35 -2.16 4.73
CA PRO A 22 -9.42 -2.84 6.02
C PRO A 22 -8.51 -4.08 6.07
N VAL A 23 -8.07 -4.49 7.26
CA VAL A 23 -7.21 -5.68 7.46
C VAL A 23 -7.84 -7.00 6.99
N TYR A 24 -9.17 -7.05 7.00
CA TYR A 24 -9.99 -8.17 6.51
C TYR A 24 -10.33 -8.05 5.01
N ALA A 25 -9.80 -7.04 4.32
CA ALA A 25 -10.02 -6.86 2.89
C ALA A 25 -9.54 -8.07 2.11
N THR A 26 -10.29 -8.39 1.06
CA THR A 26 -9.93 -9.46 0.14
C THR A 26 -8.86 -8.98 -0.85
N ARG A 27 -8.21 -9.92 -1.53
CA ARG A 27 -7.27 -9.60 -2.60
C ARG A 27 -7.92 -8.79 -3.74
N ALA A 28 -9.22 -8.96 -3.95
CA ALA A 28 -9.99 -8.17 -4.92
C ALA A 28 -10.09 -6.70 -4.51
N ASP A 29 -10.36 -6.43 -3.24
CA ASP A 29 -10.37 -5.07 -2.67
C ASP A 29 -8.99 -4.43 -2.73
N ALA A 30 -7.95 -5.18 -2.34
CA ALA A 30 -6.57 -4.73 -2.44
C ALA A 30 -6.20 -4.34 -3.88
N LYS A 31 -6.57 -5.16 -4.86
CA LYS A 31 -6.35 -4.88 -6.29
C LYS A 31 -7.11 -3.64 -6.77
N LYS A 32 -8.31 -3.40 -6.26
CA LYS A 32 -9.12 -2.22 -6.59
C LYS A 32 -8.48 -0.94 -6.05
N SER A 33 -8.08 -0.92 -4.77
CA SER A 33 -7.36 0.20 -4.18
C SER A 33 -6.00 0.42 -4.83
N TYR A 34 -5.23 -0.65 -5.06
CA TYR A 34 -3.96 -0.59 -5.77
C TYR A 34 -4.10 0.12 -7.11
N ARG A 35 -5.07 -0.27 -7.94
CA ARG A 35 -5.30 0.36 -9.25
C ARG A 35 -5.71 1.84 -9.14
N ALA A 36 -6.46 2.22 -8.12
CA ALA A 36 -6.85 3.61 -7.90
C ALA A 36 -5.63 4.47 -7.50
N LEU A 37 -4.87 4.00 -6.51
CA LEU A 37 -3.66 4.66 -6.00
C LEU A 37 -2.55 4.70 -7.05
N ALA A 38 -2.35 3.61 -7.80
CA ALA A 38 -1.37 3.53 -8.88
C ALA A 38 -1.61 4.59 -9.96
N ARG A 39 -2.88 4.88 -10.29
CA ARG A 39 -3.23 5.93 -11.27
C ARG A 39 -3.06 7.34 -10.69
N ALA A 40 -3.26 7.49 -9.38
CA ALA A 40 -3.10 8.78 -8.68
C ALA A 40 -1.62 9.14 -8.45
N PHE A 41 -0.79 8.17 -8.09
CA PHE A 41 0.65 8.35 -7.84
C PHE A 41 1.52 8.03 -9.06
N HIS A 42 0.93 7.87 -10.25
CA HIS A 42 1.68 7.49 -11.43
C HIS A 42 2.71 8.59 -11.79
N PRO A 43 4.01 8.29 -11.88
CA PRO A 43 5.05 9.30 -12.11
C PRO A 43 4.91 10.01 -13.46
N ASP A 44 4.39 9.32 -14.47
CA ASP A 44 4.09 9.91 -15.79
C ASP A 44 3.07 11.06 -15.73
N LYS A 45 2.22 11.07 -14.70
CA LYS A 45 1.22 12.13 -14.47
C LYS A 45 1.70 13.18 -13.46
N GLY A 46 2.98 13.16 -13.09
CA GLY A 46 3.54 14.00 -12.03
C GLY A 46 3.26 13.49 -10.62
N GLY A 47 2.95 12.19 -10.47
CA GLY A 47 2.77 11.55 -9.17
C GLY A 47 4.08 11.12 -8.50
N ASP A 48 3.99 10.70 -7.25
CA ASP A 48 5.13 10.26 -6.44
C ASP A 48 5.53 8.80 -6.71
N ALA A 49 6.71 8.61 -7.30
CA ALA A 49 7.29 7.28 -7.50
C ALA A 49 7.49 6.51 -6.18
N GLU A 50 7.88 7.20 -5.10
CA GLU A 50 8.04 6.55 -3.78
C GLU A 50 6.71 6.02 -3.24
N ARG A 51 5.63 6.80 -3.37
CA ARG A 51 4.29 6.37 -2.96
C ARG A 51 3.79 5.21 -3.82
N PHE A 52 4.04 5.28 -5.13
CA PHE A 52 3.72 4.19 -6.04
C PHE A 52 4.41 2.88 -5.65
N GLN A 53 5.71 2.94 -5.35
CA GLN A 53 6.47 1.79 -4.88
C GLN A 53 5.98 1.26 -3.52
N ALA A 54 5.61 2.14 -2.59
CA ALA A 54 5.05 1.72 -1.30
C ALA A 54 3.73 0.96 -1.48
N VAL A 55 2.85 1.48 -2.34
CA VAL A 55 1.57 0.85 -2.71
C VAL A 55 1.77 -0.50 -3.42
N GLN A 56 2.77 -0.62 -4.31
CA GLN A 56 3.15 -1.91 -4.90
C GLN A 56 3.61 -2.91 -3.85
N ARG A 57 4.58 -2.55 -3.01
CA ARG A 57 5.11 -3.43 -1.97
C ARG A 57 4.01 -3.92 -1.02
N ALA A 58 3.09 -3.03 -0.65
CA ALA A 58 1.93 -3.38 0.16
C ALA A 58 1.02 -4.40 -0.55
N TYR A 59 0.74 -4.21 -1.84
CA TYR A 59 -0.05 -5.16 -2.62
C TYR A 59 0.64 -6.52 -2.80
N GLU A 60 1.97 -6.54 -2.96
CA GLU A 60 2.75 -7.78 -3.07
C GLU A 60 2.74 -8.60 -1.76
N LEU A 61 2.53 -7.95 -0.61
CA LEU A 61 2.44 -8.61 0.69
C LEU A 61 1.08 -9.27 0.98
N LEU A 62 0.05 -9.01 0.15
CA LEU A 62 -1.36 -9.42 0.33
C LEU A 62 -1.78 -10.61 -0.55
#